data_AF-A0A841CR79-F1
#
_entry.id   AF-A0A841CR79-F1
#
_cell.length_a   1.000
_cell.length_b   1.000
_cell.length_c   1.000
_cell.angle_alpha   90.00
_cell.angle_beta   90.00
_cell.angle_gamma   90.00
#
_symmetry.space_group_name_H-M   'P 1'
#
loop_
_entity.id
_entity.type
_entity.pdbx_description
1 polymer ?
#
loop_
_entity_poly.entity_id
_entity_poly.type
_entity_poly.pdbx_seq_one_letter_code
_entity_poly.pdbx_strand_id
1 'polypeptide(L)'
;MSDNNLAAKVDLTLVDEVEEMVRNTAQLICSEQPDVPEPQSLVDLDSFSMVQILLELENTTGMKLLERFENFQEGETFRDLAAFIVRLAAEDDAAAEAGEEGEQPEAAAEKQGATRN
;
A
#
# COMPACT_ATOMS: atom_id res chain seq x y z
N MET A 1 6.87 1.83 -29.18
CA MET A 1 5.52 1.82 -28.57
C MET A 1 5.68 2.51 -27.23
N SER A 2 4.76 3.41 -26.95
CA SER A 2 4.89 4.53 -26.00
C SER A 2 5.31 4.11 -24.60
N ASP A 3 6.15 4.94 -24.01
CA ASP A 3 6.65 4.90 -22.64
C ASP A 3 5.53 4.60 -21.65
N ASN A 4 5.48 3.35 -21.17
CA ASN A 4 4.60 2.94 -20.08
C ASN A 4 5.21 3.40 -18.76
N ASN A 5 5.34 4.72 -18.59
CA ASN A 5 5.76 5.35 -17.34
C ASN A 5 4.54 5.47 -16.41
N LEU A 6 3.95 4.32 -16.07
CA LEU A 6 2.98 4.21 -14.97
C LEU A 6 3.69 4.20 -13.60
N ALA A 7 4.93 4.71 -13.56
CA ALA A 7 5.65 5.05 -12.34
C ALA A 7 5.50 6.55 -12.04
N ALA A 8 4.39 7.16 -12.45
CA ALA A 8 3.91 8.36 -11.77
C ALA A 8 3.79 7.95 -10.30
N LYS A 9 4.57 8.58 -9.42
CA LYS A 9 4.49 8.37 -7.98
C LYS A 9 3.05 8.66 -7.56
N VAL A 10 2.24 7.62 -7.42
CA VAL A 10 0.88 7.74 -6.90
C VAL A 10 1.01 8.27 -5.48
N ASP A 11 0.40 9.41 -5.22
CA ASP A 11 0.37 9.97 -3.88
C ASP A 11 -0.65 9.18 -3.05
N LEU A 12 -0.13 8.31 -2.18
CA LEU A 12 -0.94 7.47 -1.29
C LEU A 12 -1.68 8.27 -0.20
N THR A 13 -1.54 9.59 -0.17
CA THR A 13 -2.36 10.48 0.68
C THR A 13 -3.61 10.99 -0.02
N LEU A 14 -3.69 10.85 -1.34
CA LEU A 14 -4.79 11.38 -2.16
C LEU A 14 -5.69 10.25 -2.67
N VAL A 15 -6.92 10.21 -2.13
CA VAL A 15 -7.92 9.18 -2.50
C VAL A 15 -8.20 9.16 -4.00
N ASP A 16 -8.24 10.32 -4.66
CA ASP A 16 -8.57 10.38 -6.09
C ASP A 16 -7.45 9.78 -6.97
N GLU A 17 -6.17 9.96 -6.61
CA GLU A 17 -5.06 9.33 -7.33
C GLU A 17 -5.03 7.81 -7.11
N VAL A 18 -5.28 7.39 -5.87
CA VAL A 18 -5.37 5.96 -5.53
C VAL A 18 -6.58 5.31 -6.21
N GLU A 19 -7.71 6.01 -6.31
CA GLU A 19 -8.90 5.53 -7.04
C GLU A 19 -8.59 5.32 -8.52
N GLU A 20 -7.92 6.28 -9.15
CA GLU A 20 -7.51 6.16 -10.55
C GLU A 20 -6.53 4.98 -10.75
N MET A 21 -5.58 4.80 -9.83
CA MET A 21 -4.68 3.65 -9.84
C MET A 21 -5.46 2.32 -9.73
N VAL A 22 -6.36 2.19 -8.76
CA VAL A 22 -7.17 0.96 -8.57
C VAL A 22 -8.00 0.67 -9.83
N ARG A 23 -8.66 1.70 -10.38
CA ARG A 23 -9.47 1.56 -11.60
C ARG A 23 -8.62 1.12 -12.79
N ASN A 24 -7.48 1.74 -13.02
CA ASN A 24 -6.58 1.41 -14.12
C ASN A 24 -6.05 -0.03 -14.00
N THR A 25 -5.68 -0.46 -12.78
CA THR A 25 -5.25 -1.84 -12.52
C THR A 25 -6.38 -2.84 -12.78
N ALA A 26 -7.60 -2.53 -12.34
CA ALA A 26 -8.77 -3.38 -12.60
C ALA A 26 -9.07 -3.50 -14.10
N GLN A 27 -9.05 -2.37 -14.82
CA GLN A 27 -9.23 -2.36 -16.28
C GLN A 27 -8.13 -3.15 -16.99
N LEU A 28 -6.88 -3.01 -16.58
CA LEU A 28 -5.75 -3.72 -17.17
C LEU A 28 -5.95 -5.24 -17.05
N ILE A 29 -6.21 -5.73 -15.82
CA ILE A 29 -6.38 -7.15 -15.55
C ILE A 29 -7.59 -7.72 -16.29
N CYS A 30 -8.73 -7.03 -16.28
CA CYS A 30 -9.92 -7.47 -17.01
C CYS A 30 -9.71 -7.43 -18.53
N SER A 31 -8.92 -6.47 -19.06
CA SER A 31 -8.65 -6.36 -20.50
C SER A 31 -7.82 -7.53 -21.06
N GLU A 32 -7.07 -8.23 -20.20
CA GLU A 32 -6.35 -9.44 -20.59
C GLU A 32 -7.28 -10.65 -20.78
N GLN A 33 -8.54 -10.54 -20.34
CA GLN A 33 -9.55 -11.60 -20.45
C GLN A 33 -10.63 -11.20 -21.48
N PRO A 34 -10.68 -11.82 -22.67
CA PRO A 34 -11.54 -11.39 -23.76
C PRO A 34 -13.05 -11.50 -23.48
N ASP A 35 -13.43 -12.32 -22.51
CA ASP A 35 -14.83 -12.57 -22.12
C ASP A 35 -15.27 -11.80 -20.87
N VAL A 36 -14.36 -11.02 -20.25
CA VAL A 36 -14.65 -10.23 -19.05
C VAL A 36 -14.89 -8.77 -19.44
N PRO A 37 -16.05 -8.18 -19.10
CA PRO A 37 -16.31 -6.79 -19.39
C PRO A 37 -15.42 -5.87 -18.55
N GLU A 38 -15.25 -4.64 -19.03
CA GLU A 38 -14.53 -3.62 -18.27
C GLU A 38 -15.26 -3.29 -16.95
N PRO A 39 -14.60 -3.42 -15.79
CA PRO A 39 -15.26 -3.25 -14.50
C PRO A 39 -15.53 -1.76 -14.23
N GLN A 40 -16.74 -1.45 -13.78
CA GLN A 40 -17.11 -0.08 -13.38
C GLN A 40 -17.00 0.11 -11.87
N SER A 41 -17.05 -0.99 -11.12
CA SER A 41 -17.02 -1.03 -9.66
C SER A 41 -16.37 -2.32 -9.14
N LEU A 42 -16.10 -2.42 -7.84
CA LEU A 42 -15.52 -3.63 -7.25
C LEU A 42 -16.47 -4.83 -7.31
N VAL A 43 -17.79 -4.59 -7.29
CA VAL A 43 -18.80 -5.65 -7.40
C VAL A 43 -18.80 -6.35 -8.76
N ASP A 44 -18.22 -5.73 -9.78
CA ASP A 44 -18.08 -6.33 -11.11
C ASP A 44 -16.91 -7.32 -11.17
N LEU A 45 -16.03 -7.30 -10.15
CA LEU A 45 -14.85 -8.15 -10.09
C LEU A 45 -15.20 -9.51 -9.51
N ASP A 46 -14.71 -10.55 -10.16
CA ASP A 46 -14.71 -11.88 -9.56
C ASP A 46 -13.63 -11.97 -8.48
N SER A 47 -13.77 -12.96 -7.59
CA SER A 47 -12.84 -13.14 -6.46
C SER A 47 -11.38 -13.33 -6.90
N PHE A 48 -11.14 -13.89 -8.09
CA PHE A 48 -9.79 -14.08 -8.60
C PHE A 48 -9.21 -12.77 -9.14
N SER A 49 -9.95 -12.01 -9.96
CA SER A 49 -9.50 -10.68 -10.40
C SER A 49 -9.25 -9.75 -9.23
N MET A 50 -10.08 -9.80 -8.17
CA MET A 50 -9.86 -9.00 -6.96
C MET A 50 -8.51 -9.30 -6.30
N VAL A 51 -8.13 -10.59 -6.20
CA VAL A 51 -6.82 -11.00 -5.67
C VAL A 51 -5.69 -10.49 -6.56
N GLN A 52 -5.81 -10.60 -7.88
CA GLN A 52 -4.80 -10.11 -8.82
C GLN A 52 -4.61 -8.60 -8.72
N ILE A 53 -5.72 -7.85 -8.60
CA ILE A 53 -5.68 -6.40 -8.40
C ILE A 53 -4.95 -6.06 -7.11
N LEU A 54 -5.29 -6.71 -6.00
CA LEU A 54 -4.60 -6.48 -4.72
C LEU A 54 -3.10 -6.74 -4.83
N LEU A 55 -2.69 -7.85 -5.44
CA LEU A 55 -1.27 -8.18 -5.64
C LEU A 55 -0.52 -7.15 -6.50
N GLU A 56 -1.15 -6.65 -7.58
CA GLU A 56 -0.54 -5.64 -8.43
C GLU A 56 -0.41 -4.29 -7.70
N LEU A 57 -1.42 -3.95 -6.90
CA LEU A 57 -1.39 -2.76 -6.03
C LEU A 57 -0.33 -2.89 -4.93
N GLU A 58 -0.15 -4.07 -4.33
CA GLU A 58 0.94 -4.33 -3.39
C GLU A 58 2.31 -4.13 -4.06
N ASN A 59 2.50 -4.68 -5.26
CA ASN A 59 3.73 -4.53 -6.02
C ASN A 59 4.03 -3.06 -6.37
N THR A 60 2.99 -2.28 -6.66
CA THR A 60 3.10 -0.86 -7.01
C THR A 60 3.37 0.03 -5.78
N THR A 61 2.68 -0.22 -4.67
CA THR A 61 2.71 0.64 -3.47
C THR A 61 3.75 0.19 -2.43
N GLY A 62 4.20 -1.07 -2.50
CA GLY A 62 5.05 -1.69 -1.47
C GLY A 62 4.32 -2.08 -0.19
N MET A 63 2.98 -1.92 -0.15
CA MET A 63 2.15 -2.24 1.01
C MET A 63 1.71 -3.70 1.02
N LYS A 64 1.30 -4.21 2.18
CA LYS A 64 0.74 -5.57 2.34
C LYS A 64 -0.80 -5.56 2.33
N LEU A 65 -1.38 -5.17 1.20
CA LEU A 65 -2.82 -4.98 1.04
C LEU A 65 -3.63 -6.27 1.20
N LEU A 66 -3.17 -7.41 0.69
CA LEU A 66 -3.89 -8.69 0.69
C LEU A 66 -4.06 -9.23 2.12
N GLU A 67 -3.03 -9.11 2.96
CA GLU A 67 -3.11 -9.44 4.40
C GLU A 67 -4.07 -8.50 5.13
N ARG A 68 -4.04 -7.20 4.80
CA ARG A 68 -4.87 -6.18 5.46
C ARG A 68 -6.32 -6.20 4.97
N PHE A 69 -6.56 -6.69 3.75
CA PHE A 69 -7.87 -6.74 3.10
C PHE A 69 -8.89 -7.61 3.86
N GLU A 70 -8.44 -8.52 4.72
CA GLU A 70 -9.34 -9.23 5.65
C GLU A 70 -10.16 -8.28 6.54
N ASN A 71 -9.65 -7.07 6.80
CA ASN A 71 -10.34 -6.03 7.56
C ASN A 71 -11.18 -5.09 6.69
N PHE A 72 -11.22 -5.31 5.37
CA PHE A 72 -12.10 -4.57 4.47
C PHE A 72 -13.52 -5.10 4.62
N GLN A 73 -14.28 -4.50 5.53
CA GLN A 73 -15.59 -5.02 5.94
C GLN A 73 -16.69 -4.69 4.94
N GLU A 74 -16.67 -3.51 4.31
CA GLU A 74 -17.72 -3.06 3.38
C GLU A 74 -17.14 -2.04 2.36
N GLY A 75 -17.48 -2.23 1.08
CA GLY A 75 -17.16 -1.29 0.01
C GLY A 75 -17.46 -1.89 -1.36
N GLU A 76 -18.20 -1.15 -2.18
CA GLU A 76 -18.68 -1.63 -3.48
C GLU A 76 -17.94 -0.95 -4.63
N THR A 77 -17.28 0.18 -4.36
CA THR A 77 -16.70 1.07 -5.37
C THR A 77 -15.17 1.11 -5.29
N PHE A 78 -14.53 1.46 -6.40
CA PHE A 78 -13.07 1.68 -6.41
C PHE A 78 -12.63 2.74 -5.41
N ARG A 79 -13.48 3.75 -5.17
CA ARG A 79 -13.25 4.79 -4.17
C ARG A 79 -13.19 4.26 -2.75
N ASP A 80 -14.01 3.26 -2.42
CA ASP A 80 -14.01 2.63 -1.10
C ASP A 80 -12.69 1.89 -0.85
N LEU A 81 -12.20 1.14 -1.84
CA LEU A 81 -10.89 0.49 -1.77
C LEU A 81 -9.75 1.52 -1.74
N ALA A 82 -9.85 2.61 -2.50
CA ALA A 82 -8.86 3.68 -2.47
C ALA A 82 -8.78 4.35 -1.09
N ALA A 83 -9.92 4.70 -0.50
CA ALA A 83 -9.98 5.26 0.85
C ALA A 83 -9.40 4.31 1.90
N PHE A 84 -9.63 3.00 1.73
CA PHE A 84 -9.03 1.97 2.58
C PHE A 84 -7.50 1.95 2.46
N ILE A 85 -6.96 2.00 1.24
CA ILE A 85 -5.50 2.03 0.99
C ILE A 85 -4.87 3.30 1.58
N VAL A 86 -5.47 4.48 1.35
CA VAL A 86 -4.98 5.76 1.92
C VAL A 86 -4.95 5.70 3.45
N ARG A 87 -5.97 5.11 4.06
CA ARG A 87 -6.01 4.91 5.52
C ARG A 87 -4.86 4.01 5.99
N LEU A 88 -4.61 2.90 5.30
CA LEU A 88 -3.51 2.00 5.64
C LEU A 88 -2.15 2.69 5.51
N ALA A 89 -1.97 3.54 4.49
CA ALA A 89 -0.73 4.29 4.30
C ALA A 89 -0.50 5.27 5.45
N ALA A 90 -1.55 5.97 5.90
CA ALA A 90 -1.49 6.84 7.06
C ALA A 90 -1.23 6.07 8.38
N GLU A 91 -1.76 4.85 8.53
CA GLU A 91 -1.48 3.98 9.68
C GLU A 91 -0.02 3.51 9.70
N ASP A 92 0.54 3.14 8.54
CA ASP A 92 1.93 2.72 8.42
C ASP A 92 2.91 3.90 8.65
N ASP A 93 2.60 5.10 8.13
CA ASP A 93 3.36 6.32 8.43
C ASP A 93 3.32 6.65 9.93
N ALA A 94 2.14 6.60 10.55
CA ALA A 94 2.01 6.86 11.99
C ALA A 94 2.75 5.82 12.85
N ALA A 95 2.77 4.55 12.42
CA ALA A 95 3.52 3.50 13.09
C ALA A 95 5.04 3.66 12.93
N ALA A 96 5.50 4.16 11.79
CA ALA A 96 6.91 4.49 11.57
C ALA A 96 7.37 5.61 12.51
N GLU A 97 6.60 6.69 12.63
CA GLU A 97 6.90 7.83 13.52
C GLU A 97 6.84 7.43 15.01
N ALA A 98 5.91 6.55 15.39
CA ALA A 98 5.82 6.04 16.77
C ALA A 98 6.96 5.07 17.16
N GLY A 99 7.68 4.53 16.18
CA GLY A 99 8.82 3.63 16.38
C GLY A 99 10.14 4.35 16.70
N GLU A 100 10.22 5.68 16.54
CA GLU A 100 11.46 6.45 16.73
C GLU A 100 11.68 6.98 18.16
N GLU A 101 10.73 6.80 19.08
CA GLU A 101 10.92 7.14 20.51
C GLU A 101 11.41 5.92 21.33
N GLY A 102 12.63 5.43 21.02
CA GLY A 102 13.11 4.20 21.63
C GLY A 102 14.62 4.03 21.83
N GLU A 103 15.47 4.98 21.46
CA GLU A 103 16.92 4.89 21.75
C GLU A 103 17.30 5.93 22.81
N GLN A 104 17.14 5.56 24.08
CA GLN A 104 17.64 6.35 25.20
C GLN A 104 19.19 6.41 25.15
N PRO A 105 19.80 7.58 25.38
CA PRO A 105 21.24 7.73 25.45
C PRO A 105 21.75 7.32 26.84
N GLU A 106 22.43 6.19 26.97
CA GLU A 106 23.15 5.90 28.21
C GLU A 106 24.59 6.43 28.11
N ALA A 107 24.75 7.64 28.67
CA ALA A 107 26.03 8.27 28.88
C ALA A 107 26.76 7.69 30.12
N ALA A 108 28.08 7.54 29.95
CA ALA A 108 29.14 7.69 30.95
C ALA A 108 29.39 6.58 32.01
N ALA A 109 30.59 5.98 31.93
CA ALA A 109 31.51 5.95 33.06
C ALA A 109 32.96 5.69 32.60
N GLU A 110 33.76 6.75 32.59
CA GLU A 110 35.22 6.70 32.70
C GLU A 110 35.65 5.72 33.81
N LYS A 111 36.61 4.85 33.51
CA LYS A 111 37.61 4.42 34.49
C LYS A 111 39.01 4.55 33.91
N GLN A 112 39.62 5.69 34.21
CA GLN A 112 41.07 5.83 34.28
C GLN A 112 41.62 4.86 35.34
N GLY A 113 42.77 4.24 35.10
CA GLY A 113 43.44 3.46 36.15
C GLY A 113 44.50 2.49 35.66
N ALA A 114 45.64 3.03 35.22
CA ALA A 114 46.89 2.30 35.18
C ALA A 114 47.21 1.73 36.58
N THR A 115 47.55 0.45 36.70
CA THR A 115 48.50 0.01 37.74
C THR A 115 49.33 -1.15 37.23
N ARG A 116 50.63 -0.88 37.19
CA ARG A 116 51.76 -1.73 36.93
C ARG A 116 52.21 -2.29 38.29
N ASN A 117 52.39 -3.59 38.42
CA ASN A 117 53.41 -4.20 39.29
C ASN A 117 53.62 -5.66 38.89
#